data_AF-A0A7V9PZ96-F1
#
_entry.id   AF-A0A7V9PZ96-F1
#
_cell.length_a   1.000
_cell.length_b   1.000
_cell.length_c   1.000
_cell.angle_alpha   90.00
_cell.angle_beta   90.00
_cell.angle_gamma   90.00
#
_symmetry.space_group_name_H-M   'P 1'
#
loop_
_entity.id
_entity.type
_entity.pdbx_description
1 polymer ?
#
loop_
_entity_poly.entity_id
_entity_poly.type
_entity_poly.pdbx_seq_one_letter_code
_entity_poly.pdbx_strand_id
1 'polypeptide(L)'
;MIELATEKKAMAITERQREVVSLIAAGCSNDEVGARLGISPRTAKAHCDVLRQKLGVTRRRQIPIAFRLLTGEDPLSAGHTWPFGVRRSR
;
A
#
# COMPACT_ATOMS: atom_id res chain seq x y z
N MET A 1 30.56 -18.21 -9.24
CA MET A 1 29.68 -18.87 -8.25
C MET A 1 28.66 -17.83 -7.84
N ILE A 2 27.43 -17.96 -8.33
CA ILE A 2 26.39 -16.92 -8.26
C ILE A 2 25.68 -17.08 -6.91
N GLU A 3 25.81 -16.09 -6.03
CA GLU A 3 25.08 -16.07 -4.75
C GLU A 3 23.83 -15.21 -4.92
N LEU A 4 22.72 -15.88 -5.22
CA LEU A 4 21.38 -15.33 -5.21
C LEU A 4 20.93 -15.17 -3.75
N ALA A 5 20.98 -13.94 -3.23
CA ALA A 5 20.22 -13.56 -2.05
C ALA A 5 19.34 -12.36 -2.41
N THR A 6 18.05 -12.60 -2.36
CA THR A 6 16.94 -11.67 -2.53
C THR A 6 16.89 -10.68 -1.36
N GLU A 7 17.93 -9.87 -1.18
CA GLU A 7 18.07 -8.98 -0.03
C GLU A 7 17.25 -7.70 -0.19
N LYS A 8 15.95 -7.87 0.07
CA LYS A 8 15.18 -7.02 1.00
C LYS A 8 15.31 -5.50 0.85
N LYS A 9 15.14 -4.98 -0.36
CA LYS A 9 14.66 -3.58 -0.52
C LYS A 9 13.21 -3.37 0.00
N ALA A 10 12.63 -4.38 0.67
CA ALA A 10 11.44 -4.28 1.51
C ALA A 10 11.70 -3.62 2.89
N MET A 11 12.96 -3.35 3.28
CA MET A 11 13.32 -2.87 4.64
C MET A 11 12.71 -1.53 5.08
N ALA A 12 11.98 -0.80 4.23
CA ALA A 12 11.40 0.48 4.63
C ALA A 12 9.87 0.57 4.54
N ILE A 13 9.14 -0.50 4.22
CA ILE A 13 7.67 -0.44 4.20
C ILE A 13 7.14 -1.15 5.46
N THR A 14 6.67 -0.34 6.41
CA THR A 14 6.08 -0.86 7.66
C THR A 14 4.78 -1.59 7.38
N GLU A 15 4.34 -2.43 8.32
CA GLU A 15 3.08 -3.17 8.18
C GLU A 15 1.88 -2.23 7.96
N ARG A 16 1.83 -1.12 8.70
CA ARG A 16 0.84 -0.05 8.49
C ARG A 16 0.87 0.53 7.08
N GLN A 17 2.06 0.69 6.51
CA GLN A 17 2.20 1.16 5.13
C GLN A 17 1.72 0.12 4.11
N ARG A 18 1.89 -1.19 4.39
CA ARG A 18 1.31 -2.25 3.55
C ARG A 18 -0.21 -2.23 3.60
N GLU A 19 -0.82 -2.07 4.77
CA GLU A 19 -2.28 -1.95 4.87
C GLU A 19 -2.81 -0.74 4.08
N VAL A 20 -2.12 0.40 4.16
CA VAL A 20 -2.46 1.58 3.32
C VAL A 20 -2.36 1.23 1.84
N VAL A 21 -1.31 0.54 1.40
CA VAL A 21 -1.16 0.11 -0.01
C VAL A 21 -2.29 -0.83 -0.41
N SER A 22 -2.65 -1.80 0.42
CA SER A 22 -3.76 -2.73 0.18
C SER A 22 -5.09 -2.01 0.01
N LEU A 23 -5.36 -1.00 0.84
CA LEU A 23 -6.58 -0.19 0.75
C LEU A 23 -6.59 0.70 -0.51
N ILE A 24 -5.43 1.23 -0.91
CA ILE A 24 -5.31 1.98 -2.17
C ILE A 24 -5.47 1.04 -3.38
N ALA A 25 -4.93 -0.18 -3.31
CA ALA A 25 -5.07 -1.22 -4.32
C ALA A 25 -6.53 -1.64 -4.49
N ALA A 26 -7.27 -1.68 -3.37
CA ALA A 26 -8.71 -1.88 -3.32
C ALA A 26 -9.51 -0.69 -3.92
N GLY A 27 -8.88 0.47 -4.13
CA GLY A 27 -9.54 1.64 -4.69
C GLY A 27 -10.20 2.54 -3.65
N CYS A 28 -9.87 2.38 -2.36
CA CYS A 28 -10.35 3.24 -1.30
C CYS A 28 -9.80 4.67 -1.42
N SER A 29 -10.63 5.64 -1.06
CA SER A 29 -10.24 7.05 -0.91
C SER A 29 -9.51 7.28 0.41
N ASN A 30 -8.80 8.41 0.55
CA ASN A 30 -8.08 8.73 1.79
C ASN A 30 -8.99 8.77 3.02
N ASP A 31 -10.26 9.14 2.83
CA ASP A 31 -11.30 9.14 3.87
C ASP A 31 -11.65 7.71 4.32
N GLU A 32 -11.88 6.81 3.36
CA GLU A 32 -12.12 5.39 3.63
C GLU A 32 -10.89 4.70 4.22
N VAL A 33 -9.70 5.04 3.75
CA VAL A 33 -8.43 4.56 4.31
C VAL A 33 -8.31 5.01 5.76
N GLY A 34 -8.62 6.28 6.05
CA GLY A 34 -8.64 6.83 7.40
C GLY A 34 -9.63 6.09 8.30
N ALA A 35 -10.88 5.98 7.86
CA ALA A 35 -11.94 5.28 8.59
C ALA A 35 -11.59 3.82 8.90
N ARG A 36 -10.97 3.10 7.94
CA ARG A 36 -10.59 1.70 8.10
C ARG A 36 -9.37 1.49 9.01
N LEU A 37 -8.42 2.41 8.98
CA LEU A 37 -7.21 2.34 9.81
C LEU A 37 -7.38 3.03 11.18
N GLY A 38 -8.54 3.64 11.44
CA GLY A 38 -8.78 4.42 12.66
C GLY A 38 -7.96 5.70 12.75
N ILE A 39 -7.58 6.29 11.61
CA ILE A 39 -6.77 7.50 11.53
C ILE A 39 -7.50 8.61 10.79
N SER A 40 -7.09 9.87 10.99
CA SER A 40 -7.64 10.99 10.23
C SER A 40 -7.33 10.85 8.73
N PRO A 41 -8.23 11.28 7.82
CA PRO A 41 -7.95 11.37 6.38
C PRO A 41 -6.70 12.19 6.05
N ARG A 42 -6.36 13.16 6.91
CA ARG A 42 -5.11 13.94 6.80
C ARG A 42 -3.88 13.05 7.02
N THR A 43 -3.93 12.18 8.03
CA THR A 43 -2.87 11.22 8.34
C THR A 43 -2.75 10.15 7.24
N ALA A 44 -3.89 9.67 6.72
CA ALA A 44 -3.90 8.77 5.56
C ALA A 44 -3.23 9.41 4.34
N LYS A 45 -3.52 10.69 4.05
CA LYS A 45 -2.84 11.45 2.99
C LYS A 45 -1.34 11.56 3.23
N ALA A 46 -0.90 11.80 4.46
CA ALA A 46 0.53 11.84 4.81
C ALA A 46 1.22 10.49 4.55
N HIS A 47 0.57 9.38 4.92
CA HIS A 47 1.09 8.04 4.59
C HIS A 47 1.18 7.80 3.08
N CYS A 48 0.17 8.20 2.31
CA CYS A 48 0.21 8.14 0.84
C CYS A 48 1.38 8.95 0.27
N ASP A 49 1.67 10.13 0.83
CA ASP A 49 2.77 10.98 0.36
C ASP A 49 4.13 10.36 0.63
N VAL A 50 4.34 9.83 1.84
CA VAL A 50 5.56 9.08 2.19
C VAL A 50 5.72 7.85 1.31
N LEU A 51 4.64 7.11 1.04
CA LEU A 51 4.65 5.97 0.13
C LEU A 51 5.04 6.39 -1.30
N ARG A 52 4.50 7.50 -1.79
CA ARG A 52 4.85 8.05 -3.11
C ARG A 52 6.33 8.40 -3.20
N GLN A 53 6.88 9.05 -2.18
CA GLN A 53 8.29 9.39 -2.12
C GLN A 53 9.17 8.12 -2.07
N LYS A 54 8.81 7.14 -1.24
CA LYS A 54 9.55 5.87 -1.11
C LYS A 54 9.51 5.02 -2.38
N LEU A 55 8.36 4.98 -3.06
CA LEU A 55 8.15 4.18 -4.27
C LEU A 55 8.52 4.93 -5.55
N GLY A 56 8.81 6.24 -5.46
CA GLY A 56 9.12 7.08 -6.62
C GLY A 56 7.95 7.28 -7.57
N VAL A 57 6.70 7.28 -7.07
CA VAL A 57 5.50 7.38 -7.90
C VAL A 57 4.77 8.71 -7.77
N THR A 58 4.32 9.24 -8.91
CA THR A 58 3.61 10.54 -8.97
C THR A 58 2.13 10.39 -8.69
N ARG A 59 1.51 9.24 -9.00
CA ARG A 59 0.06 9.04 -8.85
C ARG A 59 -0.23 8.00 -7.77
N ARG A 60 -1.24 8.25 -6.92
CA ARG A 60 -1.66 7.29 -5.89
C ARG A 60 -2.02 5.92 -6.46
N ARG A 61 -2.63 5.89 -7.65
CA ARG A 61 -3.01 4.63 -8.33
C ARG A 61 -1.81 3.80 -8.76
N GLN A 62 -0.61 4.38 -8.82
CA GLN A 62 0.63 3.67 -9.13
C GLN A 62 1.27 3.06 -7.88
N ILE A 63 0.87 3.46 -6.67
CA ILE A 63 1.42 2.94 -5.40
C ILE A 63 1.30 1.40 -5.33
N PRO A 64 0.14 0.78 -5.61
CA PRO A 64 0.01 -0.68 -5.52
C PRO A 64 0.88 -1.41 -6.54
N ILE A 65 0.98 -0.87 -7.75
CA ILE A 65 1.78 -1.42 -8.84
C ILE A 65 3.26 -1.33 -8.48
N ALA A 66 3.73 -0.16 -8.03
CA ALA A 66 5.11 0.03 -7.62
C ALA A 66 5.48 -0.81 -6.40
N PHE A 67 4.56 -0.95 -5.44
CA PHE A 67 4.75 -1.85 -4.30
C PHE A 67 4.97 -3.29 -4.79
N ARG A 68 4.06 -3.81 -5.62
CA ARG A 68 4.15 -5.17 -6.17
C ARG A 68 5.45 -5.39 -6.96
N LEU A 69 5.88 -4.40 -7.74
CA LEU A 69 7.14 -4.48 -8.49
C LEU A 69 8.37 -4.48 -7.58
N LEU A 70 8.31 -3.80 -6.44
CA LEU A 70 9.45 -3.64 -5.54
C LEU A 70 9.56 -4.75 -4.49
N THR A 71 8.43 -5.28 -4.01
CA THR A 71 8.38 -6.33 -2.99
C THR A 71 8.13 -7.72 -3.58
N GLY A 72 7.59 -7.81 -4.80
CA GLY A 72 7.07 -9.05 -5.36
C GLY A 72 5.76 -9.52 -4.71
N GLU A 73 5.28 -8.81 -3.68
CA GLU A 73 4.08 -9.16 -2.93
C GLU A 73 2.86 -8.51 -3.56
N ASP A 74 1.80 -9.31 -3.75
CA ASP A 74 0.55 -8.77 -4.24
C ASP A 74 -0.19 -8.05 -3.09
N PRO A 75 -0.43 -6.73 -3.20
CA PRO A 75 -1.01 -5.95 -2.12
C PRO A 75 -2.46 -6.34 -1.81
N LEU A 76 -3.12 -7.09 -2.68
CA LEU A 76 -4.47 -7.63 -2.47
C LEU A 76 -4.45 -9.05 -1.87
N SER A 77 -3.32 -9.76 -1.96
CA SER A 77 -3.15 -11.12 -1.43
C SER A 77 -2.67 -11.17 0.02
N ALA A 78 -2.31 -10.01 0.62
CA ALA A 78 -1.90 -9.94 2.01
C ALA A 78 -3.08 -10.28 2.93
N GLY A 79 -3.35 -11.57 3.16
CA GLY A 79 -3.88 -12.28 4.33
C GLY A 79 -5.12 -11.79 5.07
N HIS A 80 -5.64 -10.60 4.80
CA HIS A 80 -6.69 -10.00 5.58
C HIS A 80 -8.00 -10.22 4.84
N THR A 81 -8.78 -11.17 5.32
CA THR A 81 -10.16 -11.40 4.90
C THR A 81 -10.92 -10.11 5.17
N TRP A 82 -11.10 -9.26 4.15
CA TRP A 82 -11.72 -7.95 4.37
C TRP A 82 -13.20 -8.12 4.70
N PRO A 83 -13.64 -7.75 5.91
CA PRO A 83 -15.00 -8.02 6.35
C PRO A 83 -16.05 -7.14 5.64
N PHE A 84 -15.63 -6.09 4.94
CA PHE A 84 -16.53 -5.13 4.30
C PHE A 84 -16.12 -4.85 2.86
N GLY A 85 -16.94 -5.40 1.95
CA GLY A 85 -16.74 -5.42 0.50
C GLY A 85 -16.13 -4.13 -0.05
N VAL A 86 -14.97 -4.29 -0.69
CA VAL A 86 -14.29 -3.25 -1.45
C VAL A 86 -15.22 -2.79 -2.57
N ARG A 87 -16.03 -1.75 -2.31
CA ARG A 87 -16.74 -1.03 -3.37
C ARG A 87 -15.68 -0.28 -4.17
N ARG A 88 -15.50 -0.69 -5.42
CA ARG A 88 -14.83 0.16 -6.42
C ARG A 88 -15.68 1.42 -6.57
N SER A 89 -15.33 2.49 -5.86
CA SER A 89 -15.86 3.81 -6.19
C SER A 89 -15.32 4.18 -7.57
N ARG A 90 -16.27 4.26 -8.51
CA ARG A 90 -16.11 4.56 -9.94
C ARG A 90 -15.28 5.80 -10.19
#